data_AF-A0A968UMM1-F1
#
_entry.id   AF-A0A968UMM1-F1
#
_cell.length_a   1.000
_cell.length_b   1.000
_cell.length_c   1.000
_cell.angle_alpha   90.00
_cell.angle_beta   90.00
_cell.angle_gamma   90.00
#
_symmetry.space_group_name_H-M   'P 1'
#
loop_
_entity.id
_entity.type
_entity.pdbx_description
1 polymer ?
#
loop_
_entity_poly.entity_id
_entity_poly.type
_entity_poly.pdbx_seq_one_letter_code
_entity_poly.pdbx_strand_id
1 'polypeptide(L)'
;MERLDCGIIAAIFLSVLNVLEHGELASRESVNIIESRKADVMAEFADAESAKKLLNAMPPRYLLYTSAEDIADHIRLYLQLGDSPFVWEIRKHENTRQVTFCAKDAPGLISKIAGVFTLNSINILDVQANTWLNRIALDIFEVSPPPDILLEDERWDRAKRDMEAALSGTLNLTGVLKEKLNGSQCMPHTLARPHRIKIDNNSLEFFYDYRSLHL
;
A
#
# COMPACT_ATOMS: atom_id res chain seq x y z
N MET A 1 13.77 28.61 -11.68
CA MET A 1 15.11 28.01 -11.78
C MET A 1 15.31 27.17 -10.53
N GLU A 2 14.76 25.95 -10.56
CA GLU A 2 14.77 25.03 -9.43
C GLU A 2 16.20 24.49 -9.24
N ARG A 3 16.74 24.68 -8.04
CA ARG A 3 18.00 24.05 -7.63
C ARG A 3 17.74 22.55 -7.55
N LEU A 4 18.40 21.77 -8.40
CA LEU A 4 18.62 20.36 -8.16
C LEU A 4 19.36 20.24 -6.83
N ASP A 5 18.73 19.64 -5.82
CA ASP A 5 19.36 19.38 -4.53
C ASP A 5 20.51 18.38 -4.73
N CYS A 6 21.73 18.90 -4.82
CA CYS A 6 22.98 18.13 -4.89
C CYS A 6 23.16 17.12 -3.74
N GLY A 7 22.37 17.23 -2.67
CA GLY A 7 22.41 16.34 -1.51
C GLY A 7 22.02 14.89 -1.83
N ILE A 8 21.06 14.65 -2.72
CA ILE A 8 20.59 13.29 -3.04
C ILE A 8 21.64 12.54 -3.86
N ILE A 9 22.24 13.19 -4.86
CA ILE A 9 23.28 12.57 -5.70
C ILE A 9 24.51 12.28 -4.85
N ALA A 10 24.90 13.22 -3.97
CA ALA A 10 26.00 13.01 -3.04
C ALA A 10 25.71 11.88 -2.05
N ALA A 11 24.48 11.81 -1.50
CA ALA A 11 24.08 10.75 -0.58
C ALA A 11 24.08 9.37 -1.24
N ILE A 12 23.50 9.24 -2.44
CA ILE A 12 23.53 7.98 -3.21
C ILE A 12 24.97 7.61 -3.56
N PHE A 13 25.79 8.56 -4.00
CA PHE A 13 27.20 8.32 -4.30
C PHE A 13 27.97 7.81 -3.07
N LEU A 14 27.78 8.45 -1.90
CA LEU A 14 28.44 8.02 -0.65
C LEU A 14 27.96 6.64 -0.21
N SER A 15 26.66 6.36 -0.32
CA SER A 15 26.11 5.03 0.01
C SER A 15 26.66 3.95 -0.92
N VAL A 16 26.72 4.20 -2.23
CA VAL A 16 27.31 3.25 -3.20
C VAL A 16 28.81 3.09 -2.97
N LEU A 17 29.54 4.16 -2.67
CA LEU A 17 30.97 4.09 -2.34
C LEU A 17 31.22 3.26 -1.08
N ASN A 18 30.45 3.49 -0.02
CA ASN A 18 30.52 2.72 1.23
C ASN A 18 30.25 1.23 0.99
N VAL A 19 29.31 0.90 0.10
CA VAL A 19 29.04 -0.47 -0.33
C VAL A 19 30.23 -1.06 -1.11
N LEU A 20 30.84 -0.30 -2.02
CA LEU A 20 31.98 -0.77 -2.81
C LEU A 20 33.24 -0.98 -1.95
N GLU A 21 33.43 -0.14 -0.93
CA GLU A 21 34.57 -0.21 -0.01
C GLU A 21 34.42 -1.29 1.07
N HIS A 22 33.20 -1.48 1.59
CA HIS A 22 32.95 -2.41 2.70
C HIS A 22 32.19 -3.69 2.30
N GLY A 23 31.70 -3.77 1.06
CA GLY A 23 31.06 -4.96 0.50
C GLY A 23 29.62 -5.23 0.98
N GLU A 24 29.04 -4.39 1.83
CA GLU A 24 27.72 -4.63 2.42
C GLU A 24 26.64 -3.72 1.83
N LEU A 25 25.88 -4.22 0.84
CA LEU A 25 24.67 -3.58 0.27
C LEU A 25 23.48 -3.54 1.24
N ALA A 26 23.44 -4.51 2.16
CA ALA A 26 22.46 -4.62 3.24
C ALA A 26 23.23 -5.01 4.50
N SER A 27 22.91 -4.40 5.64
CA SER A 27 23.54 -4.79 6.90
C SER A 27 23.25 -6.26 7.19
N ARG A 28 24.21 -6.98 7.77
CA ARG A 28 24.00 -8.37 8.22
C ARG A 28 22.77 -8.51 9.11
N GLU A 29 22.49 -7.48 9.90
CA GLU A 29 21.29 -7.36 10.73
C GLU A 29 19.99 -7.39 9.91
N SER A 30 19.91 -6.62 8.82
CA SER A 30 18.73 -6.60 7.94
C SER A 30 18.47 -7.96 7.30
N VAL A 31 19.54 -8.66 6.89
CA VAL A 31 19.44 -10.02 6.33
C VAL A 31 18.94 -11.00 7.39
N ASN A 32 19.49 -10.93 8.61
CA ASN A 32 19.06 -11.79 9.72
C ASN A 32 17.59 -11.56 10.10
N ILE A 33 17.11 -10.31 10.11
CA ILE A 33 15.70 -10.00 10.37
C ILE A 33 14.79 -10.64 9.33
N ILE A 34 15.13 -10.51 8.04
CA ILE A 34 14.35 -11.11 6.95
C ILE A 34 14.33 -12.64 7.08
N GLU A 35 15.47 -13.27 7.31
CA GLU A 35 15.55 -14.73 7.43
C GLU A 35 14.82 -15.24 8.67
N SER A 36 14.90 -14.53 9.81
CA SER A 36 14.11 -14.85 11.00
C SER A 36 12.62 -14.80 10.72
N ARG A 37 12.13 -13.71 10.09
CA ARG A 37 10.70 -13.58 9.78
C ARG A 37 10.22 -14.63 8.78
N LYS A 38 11.03 -14.95 7.78
CA LYS A 38 10.72 -16.06 6.86
C LYS A 38 10.59 -17.38 7.63
N ALA A 39 11.49 -17.66 8.57
CA ALA A 39 11.44 -18.87 9.37
C ALA A 39 10.18 -18.94 10.25
N ASP A 40 9.84 -17.83 10.92
CA ASP A 40 8.64 -17.73 11.75
C ASP A 40 7.37 -17.96 10.92
N VAL A 41 7.27 -17.30 9.76
CA VAL A 41 6.16 -17.48 8.84
C VAL A 41 6.09 -18.92 8.33
N MET A 42 7.23 -19.50 7.92
CA MET A 42 7.29 -20.88 7.40
C MET A 42 6.81 -21.93 8.42
N ALA A 43 6.97 -21.68 9.72
CA ALA A 43 6.50 -22.59 10.77
C ALA A 43 4.97 -22.74 10.80
N GLU A 44 4.23 -21.77 10.26
CA GLU A 44 2.76 -21.81 10.16
C GLU A 44 2.25 -22.56 8.91
N PHE A 45 3.11 -22.93 7.97
CA PHE A 45 2.71 -23.59 6.71
C PHE A 45 2.90 -25.11 6.77
N ALA A 46 1.94 -25.83 6.19
CA ALA A 46 2.04 -27.28 6.04
C ALA A 46 3.05 -27.71 4.95
N ASP A 47 3.24 -26.89 3.91
CA ASP A 47 4.20 -27.13 2.83
C ASP A 47 5.31 -26.07 2.81
N ALA A 48 6.49 -26.46 3.30
CA ALA A 48 7.64 -25.59 3.43
C ALA A 48 8.21 -25.13 2.07
N GLU A 49 8.10 -25.93 1.01
CA GLU A 49 8.68 -25.58 -0.28
C GLU A 49 7.85 -24.51 -1.01
N SER A 50 6.52 -24.66 -1.00
CA SER A 50 5.60 -23.65 -1.52
C SER A 50 5.69 -22.34 -0.73
N ALA A 51 5.76 -22.40 0.60
CA ALA A 51 5.94 -21.23 1.46
C ALA A 51 7.23 -20.46 1.13
N LYS A 52 8.35 -21.18 0.99
CA LYS A 52 9.64 -20.59 0.63
C LYS A 52 9.59 -19.90 -0.73
N LYS A 53 8.97 -20.54 -1.73
CA LYS A 53 8.81 -19.95 -3.07
C LYS A 53 7.98 -18.67 -3.04
N LEU A 54 6.90 -18.66 -2.26
CA LEU A 54 6.03 -17.48 -2.10
C LEU A 54 6.76 -16.34 -1.38
N LEU A 55 7.43 -16.62 -0.25
CA LEU A 55 8.21 -15.63 0.50
C LEU A 55 9.32 -15.01 -0.35
N ASN A 56 9.97 -15.80 -1.20
CA ASN A 56 10.98 -15.29 -2.12
C ASN A 56 10.40 -14.44 -3.27
N ALA A 57 9.10 -14.52 -3.53
CA ALA A 57 8.44 -13.62 -4.48
C ALA A 57 8.15 -12.24 -3.86
N MET A 58 8.20 -12.10 -2.53
CA MET A 58 7.90 -10.84 -1.86
C MET A 58 9.10 -9.89 -1.90
N PRO A 59 8.87 -8.56 -2.02
CA PRO A 59 9.95 -7.58 -1.96
C PRO A 59 10.70 -7.65 -0.62
N PRO A 60 12.04 -7.55 -0.61
CA PRO A 60 12.83 -7.55 0.64
C PRO A 60 12.40 -6.44 1.61
N ARG A 61 12.02 -5.27 1.08
CA ARG A 61 11.50 -4.15 1.88
C ARG A 61 10.24 -4.56 2.64
N TYR A 62 9.29 -5.23 1.98
CA TYR A 62 8.07 -5.70 2.63
C TYR A 62 8.38 -6.68 3.77
N LEU A 63 9.26 -7.67 3.52
CA LEU A 63 9.67 -8.64 4.55
C LEU A 63 10.41 -7.99 5.73
N LEU A 64 11.21 -6.96 5.49
CA LEU A 64 11.98 -6.24 6.52
C LEU A 64 11.09 -5.39 7.43
N TYR A 65 9.87 -5.10 7.03
CA TYR A 65 9.03 -4.13 7.71
C TYR A 65 7.65 -4.62 8.13
N THR A 66 7.18 -5.74 7.58
CA THR A 66 5.94 -6.38 7.98
C THR A 66 6.22 -7.49 9.01
N SER A 67 5.39 -7.58 10.06
CA SER A 67 5.54 -8.63 11.09
C SER A 67 5.23 -10.01 10.52
N ALA A 68 5.69 -11.07 11.17
CA ALA A 68 5.40 -12.45 10.73
C ALA A 68 3.88 -12.74 10.70
N GLU A 69 3.15 -12.25 11.70
CA GLU A 69 1.68 -12.37 11.77
C GLU A 69 0.99 -11.66 10.60
N ASP A 70 1.36 -10.40 10.33
CA ASP A 70 0.80 -9.64 9.20
C ASP A 70 1.16 -10.31 7.86
N ILE A 71 2.36 -10.87 7.71
CA ILE A 71 2.75 -11.64 6.51
C ILE A 71 1.85 -12.89 6.36
N ALA A 72 1.60 -13.63 7.45
CA ALA A 72 0.73 -14.80 7.42
C ALA A 72 -0.70 -14.45 7.00
N ASP A 73 -1.26 -13.36 7.54
CA ASP A 73 -2.58 -12.84 7.13
C ASP A 73 -2.62 -12.44 5.66
N HIS A 74 -1.58 -11.74 5.17
CA HIS A 74 -1.50 -11.34 3.77
C HIS A 74 -1.37 -12.55 2.84
N ILE A 75 -0.70 -13.62 3.26
CA ILE A 75 -0.68 -14.88 2.52
C ILE A 75 -2.07 -15.53 2.51
N ARG A 76 -2.79 -15.55 3.64
CA ARG A 76 -4.17 -16.07 3.68
C ARG A 76 -5.07 -15.30 2.70
N LEU A 77 -4.97 -13.97 2.68
CA LEU A 77 -5.68 -13.12 1.74
C LEU A 77 -5.30 -13.43 0.29
N TYR A 78 -4.01 -13.61 0.00
CA TYR A 78 -3.56 -14.04 -1.33
C TYR A 78 -4.15 -15.39 -1.75
N LEU A 79 -4.22 -16.36 -0.84
CA LEU A 79 -4.81 -17.68 -1.12
C LEU A 79 -6.32 -17.58 -1.39
N GLN A 80 -7.03 -16.63 -0.79
CA GLN A 80 -8.45 -16.36 -1.05
C GLN A 80 -8.71 -15.71 -2.41
N LEU A 81 -7.69 -15.06 -3.02
CA LEU A 81 -7.85 -14.37 -4.30
C LEU A 81 -8.38 -15.31 -5.40
N GLY A 82 -7.80 -16.50 -5.54
CA GLY A 82 -8.20 -17.48 -6.56
C GLY A 82 -8.33 -16.85 -7.96
N ASP A 83 -9.52 -16.96 -8.55
CA ASP A 83 -9.88 -16.35 -9.83
C ASP A 83 -10.62 -15.01 -9.70
N SER A 84 -10.84 -14.53 -8.47
CA SER A 84 -11.49 -13.24 -8.22
C SER A 84 -10.62 -12.09 -8.77
N PRO A 85 -11.23 -10.99 -9.25
CA PRO A 85 -10.49 -9.85 -9.78
C PRO A 85 -9.66 -9.15 -8.68
N PHE A 86 -10.14 -9.16 -7.44
CA PHE A 86 -9.44 -8.72 -6.24
C PHE A 86 -10.10 -9.35 -5.02
N VAL A 87 -9.40 -9.30 -3.90
CA VAL A 87 -9.95 -9.48 -2.55
C VAL A 87 -9.40 -8.37 -1.67
N TRP A 88 -10.14 -8.01 -0.63
CA TRP A 88 -9.64 -7.08 0.37
C TRP A 88 -10.06 -7.50 1.76
N GLU A 89 -9.33 -7.01 2.75
CA GLU A 89 -9.68 -7.12 4.16
C GLU A 89 -9.64 -5.73 4.78
N ILE A 90 -10.59 -5.44 5.66
CA ILE A 90 -10.73 -4.13 6.31
C ILE A 90 -10.61 -4.35 7.81
N ARG A 91 -9.50 -3.89 8.41
CA ARG A 91 -9.30 -3.89 9.85
C ARG A 91 -9.66 -2.53 10.44
N LYS A 92 -10.45 -2.53 11.51
CA LYS A 92 -10.87 -1.30 12.21
C LYS A 92 -9.83 -0.92 13.25
N HIS A 93 -9.27 0.28 13.13
CA HIS A 93 -8.47 0.94 14.17
C HIS A 93 -9.30 2.07 14.80
N GLU A 94 -8.78 2.73 15.84
CA GLU A 94 -9.55 3.75 16.59
C GLU A 94 -10.06 4.89 15.70
N ASN A 95 -9.18 5.47 14.87
CA ASN A 95 -9.49 6.67 14.08
C ASN A 95 -9.38 6.46 12.57
N THR A 96 -9.12 5.22 12.15
CA THR A 96 -8.76 4.87 10.78
C THR A 96 -9.24 3.47 10.44
N ARG A 97 -9.17 3.14 9.14
CA ARG A 97 -9.40 1.80 8.62
C ARG A 97 -8.19 1.40 7.80
N GLN A 98 -7.67 0.22 8.10
CA GLN A 98 -6.62 -0.38 7.31
C GLN A 98 -7.27 -1.30 6.28
N VAL A 99 -7.06 -1.02 5.00
CA VAL A 99 -7.52 -1.85 3.88
C VAL A 99 -6.34 -2.57 3.28
N THR A 100 -6.26 -3.88 3.46
CA THR A 100 -5.31 -4.73 2.74
C THR A 100 -5.95 -5.19 1.46
N PHE A 101 -5.42 -4.74 0.33
CA PHE A 101 -5.92 -5.02 -1.01
C PHE A 101 -5.01 -6.02 -1.72
N CYS A 102 -5.59 -7.09 -2.26
CA CYS A 102 -4.85 -8.09 -3.03
C CYS A 102 -5.49 -8.31 -4.40
N ALA A 103 -4.70 -8.19 -5.47
CA ALA A 103 -5.14 -8.46 -6.84
C ALA A 103 -3.97 -8.85 -7.74
N LYS A 104 -4.28 -9.30 -8.97
CA LYS A 104 -3.28 -9.38 -10.04
C LYS A 104 -2.88 -7.97 -10.47
N ASP A 105 -1.58 -7.68 -10.46
CA ASP A 105 -1.07 -6.36 -10.78
C ASP A 105 -1.30 -6.02 -12.27
N ALA A 106 -1.70 -4.78 -12.51
CA ALA A 106 -2.00 -4.25 -13.83
C ALA A 106 -1.78 -2.73 -13.89
N PRO A 107 -1.42 -2.17 -15.05
CA PRO A 107 -1.25 -0.73 -15.21
C PRO A 107 -2.49 0.06 -14.73
N GLY A 108 -2.25 1.06 -13.87
CA GLY A 108 -3.29 1.94 -13.35
C GLY A 108 -4.13 1.36 -12.21
N LEU A 109 -3.78 0.19 -11.64
CA LEU A 109 -4.49 -0.42 -10.52
C LEU A 109 -4.64 0.54 -9.32
N ILE A 110 -3.53 1.12 -8.84
CA ILE A 110 -3.54 2.10 -7.74
C ILE A 110 -4.45 3.29 -8.06
N SER A 111 -4.42 3.81 -9.29
CA SER A 111 -5.29 4.92 -9.70
C SER A 111 -6.77 4.54 -9.68
N LYS A 112 -7.11 3.31 -10.06
CA LYS A 112 -8.49 2.80 -9.96
C LYS A 112 -8.93 2.70 -8.49
N ILE A 113 -8.09 2.13 -7.62
CA ILE A 113 -8.37 2.02 -6.18
C ILE A 113 -8.60 3.41 -5.58
N ALA A 114 -7.67 4.34 -5.81
CA ALA A 114 -7.78 5.71 -5.32
C ALA A 114 -9.04 6.43 -5.84
N GLY A 115 -9.39 6.20 -7.11
CA GLY A 115 -10.62 6.72 -7.69
C GLY A 115 -11.88 6.15 -7.06
N VAL A 116 -11.93 4.84 -6.77
CA VAL A 116 -13.08 4.20 -6.10
C VAL A 116 -13.23 4.69 -4.66
N PHE A 117 -12.14 4.82 -3.92
CA PHE A 117 -12.16 5.41 -2.58
C PHE A 117 -12.65 6.86 -2.62
N THR A 118 -12.14 7.66 -3.55
CA THR A 118 -12.60 9.03 -3.76
C THR A 118 -14.10 9.08 -4.10
N LEU A 119 -14.57 8.19 -4.98
CA LEU A 119 -15.99 8.07 -5.35
C LEU A 119 -16.89 7.73 -4.16
N ASN A 120 -16.35 6.98 -3.19
CA ASN A 120 -17.07 6.59 -1.98
C ASN A 120 -16.78 7.48 -0.77
N SER A 121 -16.11 8.62 -0.96
CA SER A 121 -15.72 9.57 0.10
C SER A 121 -14.88 8.92 1.21
N ILE A 122 -14.03 7.98 0.82
CA ILE A 122 -13.04 7.32 1.67
C ILE A 122 -11.71 8.01 1.37
N ASN A 123 -11.16 8.74 2.36
CA ASN A 123 -9.93 9.50 2.15
C ASN A 123 -8.71 8.63 2.45
N ILE A 124 -7.75 8.58 1.54
CA ILE A 124 -6.48 7.89 1.75
C ILE A 124 -5.57 8.76 2.61
N LEU A 125 -5.09 8.21 3.72
CA LEU A 125 -4.17 8.84 4.66
C LEU A 125 -2.74 8.38 4.40
N ASP A 126 -2.55 7.09 4.13
CA ASP A 126 -1.26 6.48 3.79
C ASP A 126 -1.43 5.29 2.84
N VAL A 127 -0.37 4.93 2.11
CA VAL A 127 -0.34 3.74 1.26
C VAL A 127 1.03 3.06 1.25
N GLN A 128 1.02 1.75 1.46
CA GLN A 128 2.16 0.87 1.23
C GLN A 128 1.87 0.00 0.02
N ALA A 129 2.42 0.38 -1.14
CA ALA A 129 2.26 -0.39 -2.37
C ALA A 129 3.34 -1.47 -2.49
N ASN A 130 2.94 -2.73 -2.67
CA ASN A 130 3.87 -3.86 -2.80
C ASN A 130 3.47 -4.78 -3.95
N THR A 131 4.26 -4.74 -5.02
CA THR A 131 4.16 -5.72 -6.11
C THR A 131 5.12 -6.88 -5.84
N TRP A 132 4.57 -8.08 -5.73
CA TRP A 132 5.33 -9.33 -5.64
C TRP A 132 5.77 -9.82 -7.02
N LEU A 133 6.86 -10.58 -7.08
CA LEU A 133 7.46 -11.09 -8.33
C LEU A 133 6.52 -12.00 -9.14
N ASN A 134 5.51 -12.59 -8.49
CA ASN A 134 4.45 -13.37 -9.14
C ASN A 134 3.32 -12.49 -9.72
N ARG A 135 3.54 -11.18 -9.87
CA ARG A 135 2.58 -10.17 -10.38
C ARG A 135 1.33 -10.01 -9.52
N ILE A 136 1.49 -10.15 -8.21
CA ILE A 136 0.44 -9.82 -7.25
C ILE A 136 0.72 -8.43 -6.69
N ALA A 137 -0.28 -7.56 -6.72
CA ALA A 137 -0.29 -6.33 -5.96
C ALA A 137 -0.90 -6.63 -4.59
N LEU A 138 -0.12 -6.41 -3.53
CA LEU A 138 -0.56 -6.47 -2.15
C LEU A 138 -0.33 -5.10 -1.51
N ASP A 139 -1.35 -4.26 -1.61
CA ASP A 139 -1.28 -2.86 -1.22
C ASP A 139 -2.03 -2.66 0.10
N ILE A 140 -1.43 -1.93 1.04
CA ILE A 140 -2.03 -1.64 2.34
C ILE A 140 -2.35 -0.15 2.38
N PHE A 141 -3.63 0.19 2.51
CA PHE A 141 -4.09 1.57 2.60
C PHE A 141 -4.54 1.87 4.01
N GLU A 142 -4.07 2.99 4.55
CA GLU A 142 -4.70 3.59 5.72
C GLU A 142 -5.68 4.64 5.24
N VAL A 143 -6.95 4.53 5.63
CA VAL A 143 -8.01 5.43 5.19
C VAL A 143 -8.80 6.00 6.36
N SER A 144 -9.40 7.16 6.15
CA SER A 144 -10.39 7.70 7.10
C SER A 144 -11.60 6.78 7.18
N PRO A 145 -12.24 6.62 8.35
CA PRO A 145 -13.55 5.98 8.41
C PRO A 145 -14.55 6.75 7.52
N PRO A 146 -15.53 6.07 6.91
CA PRO A 146 -16.59 6.76 6.18
C PRO A 146 -17.29 7.80 7.06
N PRO A 147 -17.84 8.90 6.49
CA PRO A 147 -18.41 10.01 7.27
C PRO A 147 -19.58 9.60 8.18
N ASP A 148 -20.31 8.57 7.79
CA ASP A 148 -21.40 7.99 8.57
C ASP A 148 -21.01 6.59 9.03
N ILE A 149 -20.64 6.48 10.32
CA ILE A 149 -20.16 5.24 10.93
C ILE A 149 -21.28 4.19 11.01
N LEU A 150 -22.55 4.62 11.11
CA LEU A 150 -23.69 3.71 11.18
C LEU A 150 -23.96 3.00 9.85
N LEU A 151 -23.53 3.60 8.74
CA LEU A 151 -23.66 3.07 7.38
C LEU A 151 -22.29 2.68 6.79
N GLU A 152 -21.30 2.42 7.64
CA GLU A 152 -19.95 2.08 7.23
C GLU A 152 -19.93 0.81 6.37
N ASP A 153 -20.64 -0.23 6.76
CA ASP A 153 -20.64 -1.51 6.03
C ASP A 153 -21.30 -1.35 4.64
N GLU A 154 -22.39 -0.60 4.54
CA GLU A 154 -23.05 -0.29 3.26
C GLU A 154 -22.13 0.51 2.31
N ARG A 155 -21.32 1.42 2.87
CA ARG A 155 -20.30 2.18 2.12
C ARG A 155 -19.23 1.25 1.56
N TRP A 156 -18.75 0.29 2.36
CA TRP A 156 -17.79 -0.69 1.91
C TRP A 156 -18.36 -1.64 0.84
N ASP A 157 -19.62 -2.06 0.98
CA ASP A 157 -20.32 -2.86 -0.03
C ASP A 157 -20.52 -2.11 -1.35
N ARG A 158 -20.77 -0.80 -1.27
CA ARG A 158 -20.81 0.06 -2.46
C ARG A 158 -19.43 0.18 -3.10
N ALA A 159 -18.40 0.48 -2.31
CA ALA A 159 -17.03 0.59 -2.79
C ALA A 159 -16.55 -0.72 -3.44
N LYS A 160 -16.93 -1.88 -2.89
CA LYS A 160 -16.63 -3.18 -3.47
C LYS A 160 -17.21 -3.31 -4.88
N ARG A 161 -18.50 -3.02 -5.05
CA ARG A 161 -19.19 -3.06 -6.35
C ARG A 161 -18.58 -2.08 -7.36
N ASP A 162 -18.26 -0.86 -6.93
CA ASP A 162 -17.60 0.12 -7.79
C ASP A 162 -16.19 -0.35 -8.22
N MET A 163 -15.46 -1.04 -7.33
CA MET A 163 -14.16 -1.62 -7.63
C MET A 163 -14.26 -2.77 -8.65
N GLU A 164 -15.20 -3.69 -8.47
CA GLU A 164 -15.47 -4.76 -9.45
C GLU A 164 -15.81 -4.18 -10.84
N ALA A 165 -16.61 -3.12 -10.87
CA ALA A 165 -16.96 -2.42 -12.11
C ALA A 165 -15.76 -1.66 -12.73
N ALA A 166 -14.89 -1.05 -11.93
CA ALA A 166 -13.69 -0.37 -12.39
C ALA A 166 -12.62 -1.34 -12.92
N LEU A 167 -12.49 -2.52 -12.32
CA LEU A 167 -11.55 -3.55 -12.75
C LEU A 167 -12.03 -4.25 -14.03
N SER A 168 -13.33 -4.53 -14.14
CA SER A 168 -13.94 -5.08 -15.37
C SER A 168 -14.03 -4.06 -16.51
N GLY A 169 -13.79 -2.78 -16.24
CA GLY A 169 -13.85 -1.69 -17.23
C GLY A 169 -15.27 -1.26 -17.59
N THR A 170 -16.28 -1.74 -16.87
CA THR A 170 -17.68 -1.37 -17.06
C THR A 170 -18.02 -0.01 -16.45
N LEU A 171 -17.27 0.44 -15.45
CA LEU A 171 -17.39 1.77 -14.87
C LEU A 171 -16.46 2.77 -15.57
N ASN A 172 -17.03 3.82 -16.17
CA ASN A 172 -16.28 5.00 -16.59
C ASN A 172 -15.92 5.85 -15.35
N LEU A 173 -14.93 5.39 -14.60
CA LEU A 173 -14.51 6.01 -13.33
C LEU A 173 -14.15 7.49 -13.51
N THR A 174 -13.49 7.85 -14.61
CA THR A 174 -13.12 9.23 -14.92
C THR A 174 -14.35 10.14 -15.08
N GLY A 175 -15.39 9.66 -15.76
CA GLY A 175 -16.64 10.41 -15.94
C GLY A 175 -17.37 10.63 -14.61
N VAL A 176 -17.57 9.56 -13.84
CA VAL A 176 -18.30 9.63 -12.56
C VAL A 176 -17.55 10.49 -11.53
N LEU A 177 -16.22 10.39 -11.49
CA LEU A 177 -15.41 11.25 -10.62
C LEU A 177 -15.54 12.73 -11.01
N LYS A 178 -15.56 13.04 -12.31
CA LYS A 178 -15.74 14.43 -12.79
C LYS A 178 -17.08 15.00 -12.33
N GLU A 179 -18.16 14.23 -12.42
CA GLU A 179 -19.48 14.64 -11.94
C GLU A 179 -19.49 14.89 -10.42
N LYS A 180 -18.89 13.98 -9.64
CA LYS A 180 -18.78 14.13 -8.18
C LYS A 180 -17.97 15.35 -7.76
N LEU A 181 -16.83 15.58 -8.42
CA LEU A 181 -15.98 16.73 -8.16
C LEU A 181 -16.66 18.04 -8.57
N ASN A 182 -17.45 18.04 -9.64
CA ASN A 182 -18.23 19.21 -10.05
C ASN A 182 -19.42 19.48 -9.12
N GLY A 183 -20.09 18.45 -8.61
CA GLY A 183 -21.17 18.59 -7.62
C GLY A 183 -20.68 19.07 -6.26
N SER A 184 -19.43 18.74 -5.90
CA SER A 184 -18.77 19.23 -4.68
C SER A 184 -18.24 20.68 -4.81
N GLN A 185 -18.22 21.25 -6.02
CA GLN A 185 -17.61 22.55 -6.34
C GLN A 185 -18.52 23.77 -6.06
N CYS A 186 -19.43 23.70 -5.09
CA CYS A 186 -20.04 24.90 -4.50
C CYS A 186 -19.10 25.58 -3.47
N MET A 187 -17.79 25.59 -3.73
CA MET A 187 -16.80 26.39 -3.00
C MET A 187 -16.25 27.46 -3.94
N PRO A 188 -16.22 28.75 -3.56
CA PRO A 188 -15.71 29.81 -4.41
C PRO A 188 -14.29 29.50 -4.92
N HIS A 189 -14.07 29.64 -6.23
CA HIS A 189 -12.79 29.40 -6.92
C HIS A 189 -11.59 30.14 -6.29
N THR A 190 -11.82 31.16 -5.47
CA THR A 190 -10.82 31.91 -4.71
C THR A 190 -10.14 31.12 -3.58
N LEU A 191 -10.61 29.92 -3.22
CA LEU A 191 -9.99 29.05 -2.21
C LEU A 191 -9.33 27.79 -2.79
N ALA A 192 -9.32 27.61 -4.11
CA ALA A 192 -8.66 26.49 -4.76
C ALA A 192 -7.14 26.61 -4.63
N ARG A 193 -6.59 26.11 -3.53
CA ARG A 193 -5.14 25.93 -3.39
C ARG A 193 -4.70 24.89 -4.44
N PRO A 194 -3.67 25.17 -5.25
CA PRO A 194 -3.15 24.19 -6.18
C PRO A 194 -2.67 22.96 -5.40
N HIS A 195 -2.94 21.77 -5.93
CA HIS A 195 -2.43 20.51 -5.39
C HIS A 195 -0.90 20.56 -5.40
N ARG A 196 -0.30 20.83 -4.24
CA ARG A 196 1.15 20.93 -4.08
C ARG A 196 1.67 19.57 -3.66
N ILE A 197 2.28 18.85 -4.59
CA ILE A 197 3.02 17.64 -4.27
C ILE A 197 4.35 18.07 -3.64
N LYS A 198 4.51 17.87 -2.33
CA LYS A 198 5.79 18.05 -1.65
C LYS A 198 6.44 16.67 -1.55
N ILE A 199 7.48 16.43 -2.36
CA ILE A 199 8.28 15.22 -2.28
C ILE A 199 9.35 15.48 -1.21
N ASP A 200 9.30 14.74 -0.10
CA ASP A 200 10.30 14.80 0.96
C ASP A 200 11.10 13.51 0.99
N ASN A 201 12.32 13.55 0.45
CA ASN A 201 13.22 12.38 0.37
C ASN A 201 14.03 12.14 1.65
N ASN A 202 13.88 12.97 2.68
CA ASN A 202 14.57 12.76 3.97
C ASN A 202 13.79 11.80 4.88
N SER A 203 12.59 11.40 4.47
CA SER A 203 11.62 10.61 5.24
C SER A 203 11.86 9.09 5.20
N LEU A 204 13.09 8.64 4.91
CA LEU A 204 13.46 7.23 5.14
C LEU A 204 13.27 6.81 6.61
N GLU A 205 13.11 7.77 7.53
CA GLU A 205 12.73 7.57 8.94
C GLU A 205 11.22 7.47 9.22
N PHE A 206 10.32 7.88 8.31
CA PHE A 206 8.87 7.83 8.55
C PHE A 206 8.27 6.43 8.56
N PHE A 207 9.06 5.44 8.12
CA PHE A 207 8.69 4.04 8.20
C PHE A 207 8.64 3.55 9.67
N TYR A 208 9.28 4.25 10.62
CA TYR A 208 9.50 3.74 11.99
C TYR A 208 8.45 4.17 13.04
N ASP A 209 7.60 5.17 12.80
CA ASP A 209 6.92 5.86 13.92
C ASP A 209 5.48 5.39 14.23
N TYR A 210 4.78 4.72 13.30
CA TYR A 210 3.36 4.39 13.53
C TYR A 210 3.08 3.18 14.41
N ARG A 211 4.09 2.38 14.81
CA ARG A 211 3.88 1.21 15.68
C ARG A 211 4.35 1.37 17.13
N SER A 212 4.90 2.54 17.49
CA SER A 212 5.32 2.84 18.88
C SER A 212 4.19 3.35 19.79
N LEU A 213 2.95 3.47 19.29
CA LEU A 213 1.82 4.00 20.08
C LEU A 213 0.82 2.95 20.56
N HIS A 214 1.01 1.66 20.29
CA HIS A 214 0.14 0.59 20.82
C HIS A 214 0.95 -0.54 21.49
N LEU A 215 1.61 -0.19 22.59
CA LEU A 215 1.85 -1.08 23.74
C LEU A 215 1.30 -0.41 25.00
#